data_AF-A0A8C3FFN2-F1
#
_entry.id   AF-A0A8C3FFN2-F1
#
_cell.length_a   1.000
_cell.length_b   1.000
_cell.length_c   1.000
_cell.angle_alpha   90.00
_cell.angle_beta   90.00
_cell.angle_gamma   90.00
#
_symmetry.space_group_name_H-M   'P 1'
#
loop_
_entity.id
_entity.type
_entity.pdbx_description
1 polymer ?
#
loop_
_entity_poly.entity_id
_entity_poly.type
_entity_poly.pdbx_seq_one_letter_code
_entity_poly.pdbx_strand_id
1 'polypeptide(L)'
;MADSGPSALEIGEADANWALIRDKVVEERFGPVAVPVPFLEDAAAYDLLSVLVRKPGRARRLLGRARPLVPVGALAQLVQQGLEPGALACCTREYRARGEAHYEETRLVAGAPCHIQLQLASVHKKVAFLALRPGQLALRPDLPWLRGLRSLYLLHEVFYCGGLALAVRRGQCQRTLRLPGPRPLAFCCLKFALGPRGLLGPQKPLGPALPARAAWLKLPVPEPPAPPAESKSSPEGQSPFLRTPKRPATPAPSLPSGKWPFARRRAQPAAPRRGDPDRHAMSLPLLPSTESDSDG
;
A
#
# COMPACT_ATOMS: atom_id res chain seq x y z
N MET A 1 -26.29 -39.65 -11.89
CA MET A 1 -26.11 -38.29 -11.32
C MET A 1 -24.69 -38.20 -10.84
N ALA A 2 -23.82 -37.50 -11.58
CA ALA A 2 -22.42 -37.35 -11.20
C ALA A 2 -22.32 -36.23 -10.17
N ASP A 3 -21.98 -36.61 -8.94
CA ASP A 3 -21.72 -35.71 -7.83
C ASP A 3 -20.46 -34.91 -8.18
N SER A 4 -20.65 -33.73 -8.79
CA SER A 4 -19.57 -32.83 -9.14
C SER A 4 -19.18 -32.13 -7.85
N GLY A 5 -18.22 -32.72 -7.14
CA GLY A 5 -17.70 -32.15 -5.91
C GLY A 5 -17.33 -30.66 -6.10
N PRO A 6 -17.48 -29.83 -5.05
CA PRO A 6 -17.24 -28.39 -5.16
C PRO A 6 -15.80 -28.16 -5.63
N SER A 7 -15.66 -27.62 -6.83
CA SER A 7 -14.34 -27.29 -7.37
C SER A 7 -13.72 -26.17 -6.53
N ALA A 8 -12.41 -26.23 -6.28
CA ALA A 8 -11.73 -25.18 -5.53
C ALA A 8 -11.70 -23.88 -6.36
N LEU A 9 -11.99 -22.75 -5.71
CA LEU A 9 -11.78 -21.42 -6.29
C LEU A 9 -10.36 -20.97 -5.95
N GLU A 10 -9.57 -20.58 -6.95
CA GLU A 10 -8.21 -20.09 -6.72
C GLU A 10 -8.22 -18.69 -6.10
N ILE A 11 -7.17 -18.33 -5.33
CA ILE A 11 -7.10 -17.03 -4.67
C ILE A 11 -7.11 -15.85 -5.65
N GLY A 12 -6.48 -16.00 -6.82
CA GLY A 12 -6.50 -14.97 -7.87
C GLY A 12 -7.89 -14.77 -8.48
N GLU A 13 -8.67 -15.84 -8.66
CA GLU A 13 -10.07 -15.74 -9.07
C GLU A 13 -10.92 -15.13 -7.95
N ALA A 14 -10.65 -15.48 -6.69
CA ALA A 14 -11.33 -14.91 -5.54
C ALA A 14 -11.10 -13.40 -5.42
N ASP A 15 -9.89 -12.90 -5.67
CA ASP A 15 -9.59 -11.46 -5.74
C ASP A 15 -10.46 -10.74 -6.78
N ALA A 16 -10.61 -11.34 -7.97
CA ALA A 16 -11.42 -10.76 -9.04
C ALA A 16 -12.90 -10.66 -8.64
N ASN A 17 -13.44 -11.69 -7.97
CA ASN A 17 -14.83 -11.68 -7.50
C ASN A 17 -15.00 -10.77 -6.26
N TRP A 18 -14.02 -10.72 -5.36
CA TRP A 18 -13.98 -9.78 -4.25
C TRP A 18 -14.04 -8.33 -4.73
N ALA A 19 -13.28 -7.98 -5.77
CA ALA A 19 -13.32 -6.64 -6.37
C ALA A 19 -14.71 -6.21 -6.86
N LEU A 20 -15.62 -7.14 -7.16
CA LEU A 20 -16.99 -6.84 -7.60
C LEU A 20 -17.92 -6.47 -6.44
N ILE A 21 -17.67 -6.98 -5.23
CA ILE A 21 -18.58 -6.87 -4.09
C ILE A 21 -17.99 -6.08 -2.91
N ARG A 22 -16.67 -5.92 -2.84
CA ARG A 22 -15.96 -5.42 -1.65
C ARG A 22 -16.42 -4.07 -1.16
N ASP A 23 -16.67 -3.13 -2.07
CA ASP A 23 -17.02 -1.76 -1.70
C ASP A 23 -18.39 -1.75 -0.99
N LYS A 24 -19.37 -2.46 -1.56
CA LYS A 24 -20.71 -2.60 -0.99
C LYS A 24 -20.70 -3.38 0.33
N VAL A 25 -19.99 -4.52 0.38
CA VAL A 25 -19.86 -5.32 1.61
C VAL A 25 -19.25 -4.50 2.74
N VAL A 26 -18.19 -3.76 2.45
CA VAL A 26 -17.48 -2.96 3.47
C VAL A 26 -18.31 -1.75 3.90
N GLU A 27 -18.97 -1.07 2.97
CA GLU A 27 -19.85 0.06 3.31
C GLU A 27 -21.02 -0.39 4.19
N GLU A 28 -21.72 -1.47 3.81
CA GLU A 28 -22.86 -2.00 4.57
C GLU A 28 -22.48 -2.53 5.97
N ARG A 29 -21.27 -3.07 6.14
CA ARG A 29 -20.84 -3.73 7.38
C ARG A 29 -20.01 -2.85 8.31
N PHE A 30 -19.18 -1.98 7.73
CA PHE A 30 -18.16 -1.22 8.47
C PHE A 30 -18.34 0.29 8.31
N GLY A 31 -19.28 0.73 7.46
CA GLY A 31 -19.62 2.13 7.23
C GLY A 31 -18.84 2.77 6.08
N PRO A 32 -19.27 3.96 5.62
CA PRO A 32 -18.78 4.59 4.40
C PRO A 32 -17.33 5.13 4.48
N VAL A 33 -16.77 5.18 5.69
CA VAL A 33 -15.38 5.62 5.93
C VAL A 33 -14.38 4.48 5.81
N ALA A 34 -14.83 3.23 5.90
CA ALA A 34 -13.97 2.06 5.84
C ALA A 34 -13.55 1.80 4.38
N VAL A 35 -12.25 1.57 4.17
CA VAL A 35 -11.70 1.26 2.86
C VAL A 35 -11.53 -0.26 2.77
N PRO A 36 -12.07 -0.92 1.74
CA PRO A 36 -11.89 -2.36 1.58
C PRO A 36 -10.43 -2.69 1.28
N VAL A 37 -9.99 -3.82 1.82
CA VAL A 37 -8.72 -4.43 1.42
C VAL A 37 -8.77 -4.74 -0.09
N PRO A 38 -7.77 -4.35 -0.89
CA PRO A 38 -7.87 -4.48 -2.34
C PRO A 38 -7.85 -5.93 -2.83
N PHE A 39 -7.00 -6.77 -2.22
CA PHE A 39 -6.77 -8.16 -2.60
C PHE A 39 -6.79 -9.02 -1.34
N LEU A 40 -7.56 -10.10 -1.35
CA LEU A 40 -7.63 -11.08 -0.27
C LEU A 40 -6.27 -11.78 -0.10
N GLU A 41 -5.54 -12.00 -1.19
CA GLU A 41 -4.19 -12.57 -1.17
C GLU A 41 -3.21 -11.69 -0.36
N ASP A 42 -3.29 -10.37 -0.55
CA ASP A 42 -2.40 -9.40 0.09
C ASP A 42 -2.92 -8.89 1.44
N ALA A 43 -4.01 -9.46 1.96
CA ALA A 43 -4.73 -8.91 3.10
C ALA A 43 -3.84 -8.69 4.33
N ALA A 44 -2.88 -9.59 4.57
CA ALA A 44 -1.95 -9.49 5.69
C ALA A 44 -1.07 -8.22 5.66
N ALA A 45 -0.87 -7.59 4.50
CA ALA A 45 -0.08 -6.36 4.39
C ALA A 45 -0.84 -5.10 4.87
N TYR A 46 -2.12 -5.23 5.19
CA TYR A 46 -3.01 -4.14 5.66
C TYR A 46 -3.34 -4.29 7.14
N ASP A 47 -2.39 -4.77 7.95
CA ASP A 47 -2.55 -4.96 9.39
C ASP A 47 -2.53 -3.62 10.15
N LEU A 48 -2.95 -3.63 11.42
CA LEU A 48 -2.97 -2.45 12.28
C LEU A 48 -1.57 -1.81 12.36
N LEU A 49 -1.50 -0.48 12.27
CA LEU A 49 -0.26 0.30 12.20
C LEU A 49 0.60 0.03 10.96
N SER A 50 0.06 -0.64 9.95
CA SER A 50 0.71 -0.71 8.63
C SER A 50 0.67 0.66 7.95
N VAL A 51 1.75 0.94 7.22
CA VAL A 51 1.95 2.19 6.52
C VAL A 51 1.66 1.99 5.04
N LEU A 52 0.86 2.90 4.48
CA LEU A 52 0.69 3.03 3.03
C LEU A 52 1.39 4.28 2.52
N VAL A 53 1.98 4.17 1.34
CA VAL A 53 2.55 5.32 0.61
C VAL A 53 2.03 5.37 -0.81
N ARG A 54 1.95 6.58 -1.37
CA ARG A 54 1.68 6.74 -2.79
C ARG A 54 2.94 6.39 -3.56
N LYS A 55 2.84 5.44 -4.50
CA LYS A 55 3.98 5.02 -5.32
C LYS A 55 4.61 6.24 -6.01
N PRO A 56 5.92 6.50 -5.79
CA PRO A 56 6.61 7.56 -6.49
C PRO A 56 6.76 7.15 -7.96
N GLY A 57 6.31 8.00 -8.87
CA GLY A 57 6.39 7.72 -10.30
C GLY A 57 6.08 8.95 -11.14
N ARG A 58 6.75 9.06 -12.29
CA ARG A 58 6.44 10.05 -13.34
C ARG A 58 5.18 9.63 -14.12
N ALA A 59 4.10 9.29 -13.43
CA ALA A 59 2.80 9.27 -14.09
C ALA A 59 2.56 10.73 -14.53
N ARG A 60 2.75 10.98 -15.83
CA ARG A 60 2.43 12.24 -16.49
C ARG A 60 1.06 12.67 -15.96
N ARG A 61 0.98 13.85 -15.34
CA ARG A 61 -0.29 14.46 -14.92
C ARG A 61 -1.30 14.63 -16.07
N LEU A 62 -0.87 14.34 -17.31
CA LEU A 62 -1.63 14.44 -18.55
C LEU A 62 -2.82 13.46 -18.68
N LEU A 63 -2.99 12.47 -17.81
CA LEU A 63 -4.08 11.49 -17.92
C LEU A 63 -4.97 11.35 -16.67
N GLY A 64 -4.86 12.23 -15.67
CA GLY A 64 -5.75 12.23 -14.51
C GLY A 64 -5.73 10.98 -13.61
N ARG A 65 -4.95 9.93 -13.94
CA ARG A 65 -4.89 8.69 -13.17
C ARG A 65 -4.22 8.93 -11.81
N ALA A 66 -4.94 8.54 -10.75
CA ALA A 66 -4.44 8.59 -9.39
C ALA A 66 -3.21 7.68 -9.22
N ARG A 67 -2.22 8.14 -8.46
CA ARG A 67 -1.06 7.32 -8.13
C ARG A 67 -1.49 6.21 -7.16
N PRO A 68 -1.04 4.96 -7.37
CA PRO A 68 -1.47 3.88 -6.53
C PRO A 68 -0.91 4.00 -5.12
N LEU A 69 -1.68 3.54 -4.14
CA LEU A 69 -1.23 3.30 -2.79
C LEU A 69 -0.71 1.87 -2.67
N VAL A 70 0.36 1.71 -1.91
CA VAL A 70 0.97 0.41 -1.61
C VAL A 70 1.31 0.34 -0.13
N PRO A 71 1.09 -0.81 0.53
CA PRO A 71 1.64 -1.05 1.85
C PRO A 71 3.16 -1.18 1.77
N VAL A 72 3.85 -0.62 2.77
CA VAL A 72 5.32 -0.63 2.88
C VAL A 72 5.82 -1.25 4.18
N GLY A 73 4.92 -1.81 4.99
CA GLY A 73 5.23 -2.52 6.23
C GLY A 73 4.67 -1.84 7.49
N ALA A 74 4.92 -2.47 8.63
CA ALA A 74 4.48 -1.97 9.94
C ALA A 74 5.29 -0.74 10.35
N LEU A 75 4.64 0.27 10.94
CA LEU A 75 5.29 1.51 11.36
C LEU A 75 6.52 1.25 12.25
N ALA A 76 6.43 0.30 13.18
CA ALA A 76 7.52 -0.05 14.09
C ALA A 76 8.82 -0.45 13.37
N GLN A 77 8.73 -1.06 12.19
CA GLN A 77 9.90 -1.50 11.41
C GLN A 77 10.51 -0.36 10.56
N LEU A 78 9.71 0.69 10.31
CA LEU A 78 10.07 1.80 9.43
C LEU A 78 10.67 2.98 10.18
N VAL A 79 10.53 3.01 11.49
CA VAL A 79 11.02 4.08 12.37
C VAL A 79 12.52 3.92 12.62
N GLN A 80 13.24 5.04 12.64
CA GLN A 80 14.66 5.07 13.02
C GLN A 80 14.79 4.64 14.49
N GLN A 81 15.68 3.67 14.77
CA GLN A 81 15.91 3.16 16.14
C GLN A 81 16.23 4.31 17.10
N GLY A 82 15.60 4.30 18.27
CA GLY A 82 15.62 5.40 19.25
C GLY A 82 14.24 5.82 19.78
N LEU A 83 13.16 5.22 19.29
CA LEU A 83 11.88 5.23 20.00
C LEU A 83 11.95 4.13 21.08
N GLU A 84 12.23 4.54 22.33
CA GLU A 84 12.08 3.68 23.51
C GLU A 84 10.72 2.94 23.49
N PRO A 85 10.59 1.73 24.07
CA PRO A 85 9.30 1.08 24.24
C PRO A 85 8.32 2.03 24.97
N GLY A 86 7.34 2.57 24.24
CA GLY A 86 6.40 3.61 24.73
C GLY A 86 6.46 4.96 23.99
N ALA A 87 7.43 5.15 23.09
CA ALA A 87 7.59 6.41 22.36
C ALA A 87 6.62 6.58 21.18
N LEU A 88 6.04 5.48 20.68
CA LEU A 88 4.73 5.50 20.06
C LEU A 88 3.74 5.40 21.22
N ALA A 89 3.23 6.54 21.67
CA ALA A 89 2.13 6.59 22.63
C ALA A 89 0.88 6.04 21.94
N CYS A 90 0.86 4.72 21.80
CA CYS A 90 -0.06 3.94 20.99
C CYS A 90 -0.74 2.93 21.90
N CYS A 91 -2.03 3.12 22.13
CA CYS A 91 -2.86 2.13 22.80
C CYS A 91 -3.67 1.38 21.74
N THR A 92 -3.66 0.04 21.77
CA THR A 92 -4.51 -0.76 20.89
C THR A 92 -5.70 -1.31 21.66
N ARG A 93 -6.88 -1.31 21.03
CA ARG A 93 -8.11 -1.88 21.59
C ARG A 93 -8.83 -2.72 20.55
N GLU A 94 -9.30 -3.89 20.98
CA GLU A 94 -10.10 -4.79 20.16
C GLU A 94 -11.58 -4.67 20.54
N TYR A 95 -12.43 -4.55 19.51
CA TYR A 95 -13.88 -4.51 19.61
C TYR A 95 -14.44 -5.64 18.76
N ARG A 96 -15.03 -6.64 19.41
CA ARG A 96 -15.64 -7.77 18.69
C ARG A 96 -17.08 -7.41 18.33
N ALA A 97 -17.44 -7.60 17.07
CA ALA A 97 -18.84 -7.64 16.69
C ALA A 97 -19.38 -9.04 17.09
N ARG A 98 -20.60 -9.12 17.61
CA ARG A 98 -21.26 -10.41 17.80
C ARG A 98 -21.76 -10.87 16.43
N GLY A 99 -21.15 -11.91 15.86
CA GLY A 99 -21.78 -12.71 14.81
C GLY A 99 -20.92 -13.02 13.58
N GLU A 100 -21.35 -14.09 12.90
CA GLU A 100 -21.00 -14.40 11.52
C GLU A 100 -21.76 -13.43 10.59
N ALA A 101 -21.14 -13.02 9.49
CA ALA A 101 -21.78 -12.18 8.49
C ALA A 101 -21.90 -12.94 7.16
N HIS A 102 -23.09 -12.94 6.59
CA HIS A 102 -23.37 -13.48 5.27
C HIS A 102 -23.69 -12.34 4.29
N TYR A 103 -23.26 -12.49 3.05
CA TYR A 103 -23.58 -11.60 1.94
C TYR A 103 -23.74 -12.42 0.67
N GLU A 104 -24.71 -12.03 -0.16
CA GLU A 104 -25.03 -12.71 -1.40
C GLU A 104 -25.46 -11.71 -2.46
N GLU A 105 -24.92 -11.82 -3.67
CA GLU A 105 -25.29 -10.95 -4.79
C GLU A 105 -25.05 -11.64 -6.12
N THR A 106 -25.91 -11.38 -7.10
CA THR A 106 -25.71 -11.79 -8.49
C THR A 106 -25.26 -10.60 -9.34
N ARG A 107 -24.17 -10.76 -10.09
CA ARG A 107 -23.58 -9.75 -10.98
C ARG A 107 -23.47 -10.30 -12.40
N LEU A 108 -23.57 -9.44 -13.41
CA LEU A 108 -23.25 -9.81 -14.79
C LEU A 108 -21.74 -9.64 -15.02
N VAL A 109 -21.05 -10.73 -15.34
CA VAL A 109 -19.61 -10.76 -15.66
C VAL A 109 -19.45 -11.28 -17.07
N ALA A 110 -18.90 -10.46 -17.97
CA ALA A 110 -18.78 -10.76 -19.40
C ALA A 110 -20.11 -11.23 -20.04
N GLY A 111 -21.23 -10.61 -19.63
CA GLY A 111 -22.57 -10.92 -20.16
C GLY A 111 -23.26 -12.14 -19.53
N ALA A 112 -22.59 -12.88 -18.64
CA ALA A 112 -23.16 -14.05 -17.97
C ALA A 112 -23.45 -13.77 -16.48
N PRO A 113 -24.52 -14.37 -15.91
CA PRO A 113 -24.80 -14.24 -14.48
C PRO A 113 -23.74 -14.97 -13.64
N CYS A 114 -23.17 -14.23 -12.69
CA CYS A 114 -22.19 -14.68 -11.73
C CYS A 114 -22.75 -14.42 -10.33
N HIS A 115 -23.10 -15.50 -9.65
CA HIS A 115 -23.65 -15.46 -8.32
C HIS A 115 -22.52 -15.59 -7.29
N ILE A 116 -22.40 -14.65 -6.37
CA ILE A 116 -21.31 -14.56 -5.40
C ILE A 116 -21.88 -14.62 -3.98
N GLN A 117 -21.38 -15.55 -3.17
CA GLN A 117 -21.71 -15.70 -1.75
C GLN A 117 -20.45 -15.51 -0.92
N LEU A 118 -20.55 -14.68 0.12
CA LEU A 118 -19.49 -14.42 1.07
C LEU A 118 -19.98 -14.76 2.47
N GLN A 119 -19.17 -15.50 3.21
CA GLN A 119 -19.36 -15.80 4.62
C GLN A 119 -18.13 -15.34 5.40
N LEU A 120 -18.34 -14.58 6.46
CA LEU A 120 -17.31 -14.04 7.33
C LEU A 120 -17.56 -14.53 8.75
N ALA A 121 -16.58 -15.18 9.35
CA ALA A 121 -16.64 -15.65 10.73
C ALA A 121 -15.82 -14.73 11.65
N SER A 122 -16.26 -14.61 12.91
CA SER A 122 -15.52 -13.92 13.99
C SER A 122 -15.06 -12.51 13.62
N VAL A 123 -15.99 -11.69 13.13
CA VAL A 123 -15.70 -10.32 12.69
C VAL A 123 -15.38 -9.43 13.90
N HIS A 124 -14.27 -8.73 13.84
CA HIS A 124 -13.83 -7.84 14.91
C HIS A 124 -13.04 -6.66 14.36
N LYS A 125 -12.94 -5.59 15.14
CA LYS A 125 -12.22 -4.37 14.81
C LYS A 125 -11.08 -4.17 15.80
N LYS A 126 -9.88 -3.89 15.32
CA LYS A 126 -8.78 -3.39 16.15
C LYS A 126 -8.56 -1.91 15.85
N VAL A 127 -8.37 -1.13 16.89
CA VAL A 127 -8.15 0.32 16.83
C VAL A 127 -6.85 0.65 17.53
N ALA A 128 -6.04 1.50 16.92
CA ALA A 128 -4.85 2.10 17.50
C ALA A 128 -5.10 3.60 17.77
N PHE A 129 -4.99 3.98 19.03
CA PHE A 129 -5.03 5.37 19.49
C PHE A 129 -3.62 5.91 19.51
N LEU A 130 -3.32 6.90 18.68
CA LEU A 130 -1.98 7.42 18.48
C LEU A 130 -1.87 8.85 19.04
N ALA A 131 -1.02 9.04 20.04
CA ALA A 131 -0.65 10.35 20.55
C ALA A 131 0.74 10.76 20.02
N LEU A 132 0.79 11.09 18.72
CA LEU A 132 2.02 11.52 18.03
C LEU A 132 2.05 13.04 17.91
N ARG A 133 3.06 13.70 18.50
CA ARG A 133 3.34 15.11 18.22
C ARG A 133 4.13 15.25 16.91
N PRO A 134 3.90 16.31 16.11
CA PRO A 134 4.71 16.57 14.92
C PRO A 134 6.20 16.60 15.26
N GLY A 135 7.02 15.88 14.48
CA GLY A 135 8.47 15.82 14.67
C GLY A 135 8.97 14.76 15.67
N GLN A 136 8.09 14.07 16.40
CA GLN A 136 8.53 13.03 17.34
C GLN A 136 8.99 11.74 16.68
N LEU A 137 8.48 11.43 15.50
CA LEU A 137 8.74 10.18 14.81
C LEU A 137 9.52 10.45 13.52
N ALA A 138 10.70 9.87 13.43
CA ALA A 138 11.52 9.90 12.22
C ALA A 138 11.53 8.51 11.57
N LEU A 139 11.25 8.46 10.27
CA LEU A 139 11.42 7.24 9.50
C LEU A 139 12.91 7.01 9.21
N ARG A 140 13.27 5.74 9.05
CA ARG A 140 14.58 5.29 8.62
C ARG A 140 15.02 5.97 7.32
N PRO A 141 16.20 6.60 7.28
CA PRO A 141 16.65 7.34 6.10
C PRO A 141 17.03 6.45 4.92
N ASP A 142 17.29 5.16 5.16
CA ASP A 142 17.64 4.17 4.15
C ASP A 142 16.42 3.61 3.39
N LEU A 143 15.19 4.01 3.77
CA LEU A 143 13.98 3.59 3.09
C LEU A 143 13.95 4.08 1.63
N PRO A 144 13.88 3.15 0.64
CA PRO A 144 14.08 3.46 -0.77
C PRO A 144 12.97 4.34 -1.37
N TRP A 145 11.78 4.26 -0.80
CA TRP A 145 10.58 4.97 -1.25
C TRP A 145 10.42 6.36 -0.60
N LEU A 146 11.25 6.71 0.39
CA LEU A 146 11.08 7.93 1.18
C LEU A 146 11.27 9.21 0.36
N ARG A 147 12.17 9.16 -0.63
CA ARG A 147 12.53 10.32 -1.45
C ARG A 147 11.35 10.82 -2.27
N GLY A 148 10.97 12.08 -2.05
CA GLY A 148 9.93 12.77 -2.81
C GLY A 148 8.50 12.48 -2.35
N LEU A 149 8.32 11.70 -1.28
CA LEU A 149 7.02 11.60 -0.61
C LEU A 149 6.77 12.84 0.24
N ARG A 150 5.51 13.27 0.26
CA ARG A 150 5.03 14.43 1.05
C ARG A 150 4.02 14.04 2.12
N SER A 151 3.59 12.79 2.09
CA SER A 151 2.58 12.26 3.00
C SER A 151 2.70 10.76 3.13
N LEU A 152 2.36 10.29 4.31
CA LEU A 152 2.24 8.88 4.68
C LEU A 152 0.80 8.64 5.15
N TYR A 153 0.29 7.42 4.96
CA TYR A 153 -1.00 6.98 5.49
C TYR A 153 -0.75 5.85 6.48
N LEU A 154 -1.40 5.90 7.63
CA LEU A 154 -1.22 4.94 8.72
C LEU A 154 -2.56 4.30 9.05
N LEU A 155 -2.63 2.98 9.03
CA LEU A 155 -3.83 2.24 9.37
C LEU A 155 -4.03 2.29 10.89
N HIS A 156 -5.08 2.97 11.33
CA HIS A 156 -5.39 3.12 12.75
C HIS A 156 -6.64 2.35 13.16
N GLU A 157 -7.51 1.97 12.23
CA GLU A 157 -8.57 0.98 12.47
C GLU A 157 -8.48 -0.08 11.40
N VAL A 158 -8.57 -1.35 11.80
CA VAL A 158 -8.58 -2.47 10.88
C VAL A 158 -9.68 -3.43 11.32
N PHE A 159 -10.50 -3.84 10.35
CA PHE A 159 -11.57 -4.80 10.52
C PHE A 159 -11.08 -6.15 10.03
N TYR A 160 -11.22 -7.18 10.87
CA TYR A 160 -10.75 -8.52 10.63
C TYR A 160 -11.90 -9.50 10.63
N CYS A 161 -11.72 -10.61 9.93
CA CYS A 161 -12.48 -11.85 10.14
C CYS A 161 -11.54 -12.95 10.62
N GLY A 162 -12.02 -13.86 11.47
CA GLY A 162 -11.32 -15.09 11.84
C GLY A 162 -11.45 -16.21 10.81
N GLY A 163 -12.36 -16.07 9.85
CA GLY A 163 -12.51 -16.97 8.71
C GLY A 163 -13.28 -16.30 7.59
N LEU A 164 -12.95 -16.65 6.34
CA LEU A 164 -13.63 -16.16 5.14
C LEU A 164 -13.93 -17.35 4.23
N ALA A 165 -15.17 -17.47 3.76
CA ALA A 165 -15.52 -18.37 2.67
C ALA A 165 -16.17 -17.56 1.54
N LEU A 166 -15.64 -17.73 0.32
CA LEU A 166 -16.16 -17.10 -0.88
C LEU A 166 -16.57 -18.21 -1.85
N ALA A 167 -17.86 -18.29 -2.16
CA ALA A 167 -18.39 -19.19 -3.17
C ALA A 167 -18.87 -18.40 -4.38
N VAL A 168 -18.56 -18.90 -5.56
CA VAL A 168 -18.93 -18.30 -6.84
C VAL A 168 -19.60 -19.36 -7.69
N ARG A 169 -20.81 -19.05 -8.17
CA ARG A 169 -21.58 -19.91 -9.06
C ARG A 169 -21.80 -19.25 -10.41
N ARG A 170 -21.43 -19.95 -11.47
CA ARG A 170 -21.61 -19.54 -12.88
C ARG A 170 -22.24 -20.71 -13.64
N GLY A 171 -23.48 -20.54 -14.08
CA GLY A 171 -24.27 -21.65 -14.62
C GLY A 171 -24.43 -22.77 -13.60
N GLN A 172 -24.00 -23.98 -13.96
CA GLN A 172 -24.03 -25.18 -13.11
C GLN A 172 -22.74 -25.38 -12.29
N CYS A 173 -21.70 -24.59 -12.52
CA CYS A 173 -20.42 -24.73 -11.82
C CYS A 173 -20.41 -23.83 -10.57
N GLN A 174 -20.27 -24.45 -9.40
CA GLN A 174 -20.00 -23.74 -8.14
C GLN A 174 -18.58 -24.04 -7.68
N ARG A 175 -17.83 -22.98 -7.37
CA ARG A 175 -16.50 -23.06 -6.81
C ARG A 175 -16.41 -22.32 -5.50
N THR A 176 -15.64 -22.84 -4.55
CA THR A 176 -15.52 -22.24 -3.22
C THR A 176 -14.06 -22.11 -2.81
N LEU A 177 -13.71 -20.96 -2.22
CA LEU A 177 -12.46 -20.74 -1.52
C LEU A 177 -12.78 -20.57 -0.03
N ARG A 178 -12.06 -21.27 0.82
CA ARG A 178 -12.07 -21.06 2.27
C ARG A 178 -10.70 -20.62 2.72
N LEU A 179 -10.65 -19.46 3.37
CA LEU A 179 -9.46 -18.93 3.99
C LEU A 179 -9.67 -19.01 5.52
N PRO A 180 -8.92 -19.87 6.24
CA PRO A 180 -8.97 -19.93 7.70
C PRO A 180 -8.07 -18.87 8.33
N GLY A 181 -8.38 -18.44 9.56
CA GLY A 181 -7.53 -17.55 10.34
C GLY A 181 -7.81 -16.04 10.19
N PRO A 182 -7.22 -15.22 11.07
CA PRO A 182 -7.45 -13.79 11.12
C PRO A 182 -6.90 -13.09 9.87
N ARG A 183 -7.73 -12.30 9.19
CA ARG A 183 -7.31 -11.45 8.06
C ARG A 183 -8.00 -10.10 8.04
N PRO A 184 -7.29 -9.02 7.70
CA PRO A 184 -7.89 -7.74 7.37
C PRO A 184 -8.88 -7.83 6.21
N LEU A 185 -10.02 -7.15 6.35
CA LEU A 185 -11.06 -7.00 5.31
C LEU A 185 -11.24 -5.55 4.89
N ALA A 186 -11.09 -4.65 5.85
CA ALA A 186 -11.22 -3.22 5.65
C ALA A 186 -10.36 -2.46 6.67
N PHE A 187 -10.11 -1.19 6.41
CA PHE A 187 -9.34 -0.34 7.30
C PHE A 187 -9.74 1.13 7.20
N CYS A 188 -9.44 1.89 8.26
CA CYS A 188 -9.42 3.35 8.24
C CYS A 188 -7.97 3.83 8.40
N CYS A 189 -7.63 4.94 7.74
CA CYS A 189 -6.27 5.47 7.77
C CYS A 189 -6.22 6.93 8.17
N LEU A 190 -5.19 7.27 8.94
CA LEU A 190 -4.78 8.65 9.21
C LEU A 190 -3.77 9.07 8.15
N LYS A 191 -3.79 10.33 7.76
CA LYS A 191 -2.81 10.91 6.83
C LYS A 191 -1.89 11.85 7.57
N PHE A 192 -0.58 11.67 7.44
CA PHE A 192 0.41 12.55 8.04
C PHE A 192 1.21 13.29 6.96
N ALA A 193 1.61 14.53 7.25
CA ALA A 193 2.63 15.20 6.49
C ALA A 193 3.97 14.45 6.64
N LEU A 194 4.77 14.44 5.58
CA LEU A 194 6.14 13.92 5.67
C LEU A 194 7.12 15.02 5.34
N GLY A 195 7.97 15.34 6.30
CA GLY A 195 9.03 16.34 6.18
C GLY A 195 10.28 15.77 5.49
N PRO A 196 11.28 16.63 5.27
CA PRO A 196 12.60 16.20 4.82
C PRO A 196 13.16 15.10 5.73
N ARG A 197 13.95 14.18 5.16
CA ARG A 197 14.58 13.06 5.88
C ARG A 197 13.60 12.10 6.58
N GLY A 198 12.31 12.14 6.25
CA GLY A 198 11.32 11.19 6.77
C GLY A 198 10.74 11.54 8.13
N LEU A 199 10.90 12.79 8.58
CA LEU A 199 10.29 13.27 9.81
C LEU A 199 8.76 13.35 9.64
N LEU A 200 8.01 12.70 10.53
CA LEU A 200 6.55 12.74 10.52
C LEU A 200 6.06 14.10 11.02
N GLY A 201 5.34 14.82 10.16
CA GLY A 201 4.73 16.10 10.49
C GLY A 201 3.30 15.97 11.00
N PRO A 202 2.52 17.07 11.00
CA PRO A 202 1.15 17.05 11.52
C PRO A 202 0.22 16.14 10.72
N GLN A 203 -0.81 15.62 11.41
CA GLN A 203 -1.94 14.95 10.77
C GLN A 203 -2.66 15.93 9.84
N LYS A 204 -2.99 15.45 8.64
CA LYS A 204 -3.73 16.19 7.62
C LYS A 204 -5.13 15.61 7.50
N PRO A 205 -6.14 16.42 7.15
CA PRO A 205 -7.45 15.90 6.82
C PRO A 205 -7.33 14.88 5.67
N LEU A 206 -7.99 13.75 5.84
CA LEU A 206 -8.18 12.78 4.78
C LEU A 206 -9.24 13.35 3.85
N GLY A 207 -8.82 13.93 2.72
CA GLY A 207 -9.77 14.38 1.71
C GLY A 207 -10.60 13.21 1.17
N PRO A 208 -11.68 13.46 0.40
CA PRO A 208 -12.66 12.45 -0.04
C PRO A 208 -12.11 11.35 -0.98
N ALA A 209 -10.80 11.33 -1.23
CA ALA A 209 -10.16 10.52 -2.26
C ALA A 209 -9.84 9.07 -1.85
N LEU A 210 -9.91 8.74 -0.57
CA LEU A 210 -9.64 7.42 0.00
C LEU A 210 -10.95 6.84 0.53
N PRO A 211 -11.95 6.62 -0.33
CA PRO A 211 -12.11 5.33 -1.04
C PRO A 211 -12.31 5.45 -2.57
N ALA A 212 -12.83 6.59 -3.07
CA ALA A 212 -13.36 6.70 -4.45
C ALA A 212 -12.31 6.78 -5.56
N ARG A 213 -11.02 6.99 -5.25
CA ARG A 213 -9.99 7.30 -6.26
C ARG A 213 -8.62 6.66 -5.99
N ALA A 214 -8.49 5.78 -5.02
CA ALA A 214 -7.23 5.10 -4.77
C ALA A 214 -7.03 3.99 -5.82
N ALA A 215 -5.94 4.09 -6.59
CA ALA A 215 -5.46 2.93 -7.34
C ALA A 215 -4.72 2.01 -6.37
N TRP A 216 -4.90 0.70 -6.52
CA TRP A 216 -4.23 -0.31 -5.69
C TRP A 216 -3.37 -1.19 -6.58
N LEU A 217 -2.23 -1.62 -6.07
CA LEU A 217 -1.37 -2.59 -6.75
C LEU A 217 -1.36 -3.87 -5.95
N LYS A 218 -1.49 -4.99 -6.67
CA LYS A 218 -1.23 -6.31 -6.13
C LYS A 218 0.25 -6.40 -5.78
N LEU A 219 0.55 -6.95 -4.62
CA LEU A 219 1.93 -7.12 -4.18
C LEU A 219 2.60 -8.22 -5.01
N PRO A 220 3.90 -8.09 -5.31
CA PRO A 220 4.63 -9.19 -5.92
C PRO A 220 4.60 -10.38 -4.95
N VAL A 221 4.28 -11.57 -5.46
CA VAL A 221 4.37 -12.82 -4.70
C VAL A 221 5.80 -12.94 -4.18
N PRO A 222 6.02 -13.14 -2.87
CA PRO A 222 7.35 -13.43 -2.35
C PRO A 222 7.89 -14.66 -3.08
N GLU A 223 9.01 -14.51 -3.79
CA GLU A 223 9.69 -15.63 -4.40
C GLU A 223 10.10 -16.60 -3.28
N PRO A 224 9.82 -17.92 -3.41
CA PRO A 224 10.22 -18.89 -2.40
C PRO A 224 11.72 -18.76 -2.14
N PRO A 225 12.19 -18.85 -0.88
CA PRO A 225 13.62 -18.83 -0.60
C PRO A 225 14.28 -19.95 -1.39
N ALA A 226 15.24 -19.60 -2.25
CA ALA A 226 16.01 -20.57 -3.01
C ALA A 226 16.61 -21.60 -2.04
N PRO A 227 16.56 -22.91 -2.36
CA PRO A 227 17.13 -23.92 -1.50
C PRO A 227 18.62 -23.62 -1.28
N PRO A 228 19.15 -23.83 -0.06
CA PRO A 228 20.56 -23.59 0.23
C PRO A 228 21.41 -24.41 -0.73
N ALA A 229 22.30 -23.74 -1.47
CA ALA A 229 23.24 -24.40 -2.34
C ALA A 229 24.16 -25.29 -1.49
N GLU A 230 23.96 -26.61 -1.58
CA GLU A 230 24.88 -27.59 -1.02
C GLU A 230 26.26 -27.36 -1.63
N SER A 231 27.17 -26.88 -0.78
CA SER A 231 28.57 -26.73 -1.12
C SER A 231 29.18 -28.12 -1.32
N LYS A 232 29.29 -28.53 -2.58
CA LYS A 232 30.13 -29.67 -2.96
C LYS A 232 31.58 -29.29 -2.72
N SER A 233 32.12 -29.79 -1.62
CA SER A 233 33.56 -29.92 -1.39
C SER A 233 34.15 -30.92 -2.38
N SER A 234 35.23 -30.56 -3.08
CA SER A 234 36.28 -31.49 -3.53
C SER A 234 37.55 -30.73 -3.94
N PRO A 235 38.74 -31.37 -3.89
CA PRO A 235 39.96 -30.75 -3.39
C PRO A 235 40.96 -30.28 -4.46
N GLU A 236 41.97 -29.57 -3.95
CA GLU A 236 43.32 -29.25 -4.45
C GLU A 236 43.72 -29.64 -5.89
N GLY A 237 44.33 -28.66 -6.60
CA GLY A 237 45.03 -28.92 -7.85
C GLY A 237 45.68 -27.68 -8.47
N GLN A 238 46.80 -27.26 -7.88
CA GLN A 238 48.00 -26.63 -8.51
C GLN A 238 47.84 -25.49 -9.55
N SER A 239 48.43 -24.34 -9.17
CA SER A 239 48.92 -23.25 -10.04
C SER A 239 50.27 -23.65 -10.68
N PRO A 240 50.64 -23.14 -11.87
CA PRO A 240 51.46 -21.93 -11.88
C PRO A 240 51.14 -20.90 -12.98
N PHE A 241 51.58 -19.66 -12.69
CA PHE A 241 51.66 -18.47 -13.52
C PHE A 241 52.07 -18.68 -15.00
N LEU A 242 51.50 -17.87 -15.92
CA LEU A 242 52.22 -16.82 -16.68
C LEU A 242 51.38 -16.17 -17.81
N ARG A 243 51.50 -14.82 -17.89
CA ARG A 243 51.42 -13.90 -19.07
C ARG A 243 50.06 -13.36 -19.56
N THR A 244 49.98 -12.03 -19.49
CA THR A 244 49.08 -11.04 -20.14
C THR A 244 49.24 -10.96 -21.68
N PRO A 245 48.53 -10.08 -22.42
CA PRO A 245 47.08 -10.04 -22.69
C PRO A 245 46.80 -10.05 -24.23
N LYS A 246 45.65 -10.56 -24.69
CA LYS A 246 45.20 -10.31 -26.08
C LYS A 246 43.68 -10.30 -26.17
N ARG A 247 43.12 -9.14 -26.54
CA ARG A 247 41.69 -8.90 -26.78
C ARG A 247 41.33 -9.43 -28.18
N PRO A 248 40.14 -10.01 -28.35
CA PRO A 248 39.27 -9.51 -29.41
C PRO A 248 37.82 -9.31 -28.95
N ALA A 249 37.14 -8.40 -29.64
CA ALA A 249 35.78 -7.96 -29.40
C ALA A 249 34.75 -8.90 -30.03
N THR A 250 33.65 -9.21 -29.33
CA THR A 250 32.31 -9.48 -29.90
C THR A 250 31.24 -9.53 -28.78
N PRO A 251 29.94 -9.58 -29.12
CA PRO A 251 29.00 -8.47 -29.13
C PRO A 251 28.14 -8.37 -27.85
N ALA A 252 27.50 -7.21 -27.68
CA ALA A 252 26.53 -6.98 -26.61
C ALA A 252 25.32 -7.93 -26.74
N PRO A 253 24.95 -8.68 -25.68
CA PRO A 253 23.62 -9.25 -25.60
C PRO A 253 22.64 -8.14 -25.21
N SER A 254 21.81 -7.73 -26.16
CA SER A 254 20.57 -7.01 -25.90
C SER A 254 19.69 -7.86 -24.99
N LEU A 255 19.45 -7.40 -23.76
CA LEU A 255 18.47 -7.96 -22.85
C LEU A 255 17.37 -6.93 -22.54
N PRO A 256 16.13 -7.41 -22.36
CA PRO A 256 14.92 -6.63 -22.42
C PRO A 256 14.74 -5.72 -21.20
N SER A 257 14.04 -4.61 -21.45
CA SER A 257 13.61 -3.59 -20.48
C SER A 257 12.75 -4.19 -19.34
N GLY A 258 13.38 -4.77 -18.33
CA GLY A 258 12.80 -5.04 -17.02
C GLY A 258 13.15 -3.92 -16.03
N LYS A 259 12.18 -3.07 -15.68
CA LYS A 259 12.39 -1.89 -14.83
C LYS A 259 12.12 -2.19 -13.36
N TRP A 260 13.21 -2.44 -12.62
CA TRP A 260 13.51 -2.16 -11.19
C TRP A 260 12.41 -2.24 -10.11
N PRO A 261 12.85 -2.69 -8.91
CA PRO A 261 13.09 -1.78 -7.79
C PRO A 261 14.60 -1.67 -7.54
N PHE A 262 15.10 -0.45 -7.28
CA PHE A 262 16.50 -0.05 -6.95
C PHE A 262 17.41 0.55 -8.03
N ALA A 263 16.86 1.21 -9.06
CA ALA A 263 17.68 1.90 -10.06
C ALA A 263 18.44 3.10 -9.48
N ARG A 264 19.68 2.88 -9.05
CA ARG A 264 20.63 3.97 -8.81
C ARG A 264 21.02 4.55 -10.16
N ARG A 265 20.47 5.72 -10.52
CA ARG A 265 21.14 6.60 -11.49
C ARG A 265 22.10 7.51 -10.74
N ARG A 266 23.38 7.38 -11.09
CA ARG A 266 24.49 8.29 -10.76
C ARG A 266 24.09 9.71 -11.18
N ALA A 267 24.14 10.66 -10.26
CA ALA A 267 23.96 12.08 -10.58
C ALA A 267 25.22 12.57 -11.30
N GLN A 268 25.07 13.11 -12.51
CA GLN A 268 26.08 13.99 -13.10
C GLN A 268 25.79 15.44 -12.63
N PRO A 269 26.82 16.22 -12.29
CA PRO A 269 26.66 17.61 -11.89
C PRO A 269 26.33 18.47 -13.11
N ALA A 270 25.28 19.29 -13.00
CA ALA A 270 24.99 20.35 -13.96
C ALA A 270 25.75 21.62 -13.55
N ALA A 271 26.47 22.19 -14.52
CA ALA A 271 27.20 23.46 -14.43
C ALA A 271 26.25 24.65 -14.14
N PRO A 272 26.76 25.76 -13.57
CA PRO A 272 25.94 26.91 -13.19
C PRO A 272 25.52 27.71 -14.42
N ARG A 273 24.23 28.06 -14.50
CA ARG A 273 23.74 29.11 -15.41
C ARG A 273 23.52 30.40 -14.63
N ARG A 274 24.08 31.45 -15.22
CA ARG A 274 24.17 32.85 -14.80
C ARG A 274 22.95 33.62 -15.35
N GLY A 275 22.46 34.61 -14.60
CA GLY A 275 21.44 35.60 -14.97
C GLY A 275 20.05 35.25 -14.40
N ASP A 276 19.27 36.14 -13.79
CA ASP A 276 19.31 37.61 -13.64
C ASP A 276 18.28 37.97 -12.55
N PRO A 277 18.54 38.86 -11.57
CA PRO A 277 17.62 39.15 -10.47
C PRO A 277 16.90 40.47 -10.74
N ASP A 278 15.82 40.43 -11.52
CA ASP A 278 14.80 41.46 -11.41
C ASP A 278 13.52 40.94 -12.05
N ARG A 279 12.42 41.02 -11.30
CA ARG A 279 11.08 41.40 -11.79
C ARG A 279 10.01 41.16 -10.73
N HIS A 280 9.62 42.29 -10.15
CA HIS A 280 8.27 42.67 -9.73
C HIS A 280 7.77 42.23 -8.35
N ALA A 281 8.01 43.15 -7.41
CA ALA A 281 7.17 43.40 -6.25
C ALA A 281 5.70 43.61 -6.68
N MET A 282 4.79 42.90 -6.03
CA MET A 282 3.35 43.12 -6.15
C MET A 282 2.89 43.97 -4.97
N SER A 283 2.49 45.19 -5.26
CA SER A 283 1.89 46.13 -4.33
C SER A 283 0.56 45.60 -3.79
N LEU A 284 0.33 45.74 -2.48
CA LEU A 284 -0.95 45.48 -1.83
C LEU A 284 -1.91 46.66 -2.04
N PRO A 285 -3.21 46.44 -2.26
CA PRO A 285 -4.19 47.51 -2.22
C PRO A 285 -4.47 47.95 -0.77
N LEU A 286 -4.41 49.26 -0.54
CA LEU A 286 -4.78 49.93 0.71
C LEU A 286 -6.31 49.86 0.88
N LEU A 287 -6.76 49.48 2.07
CA LEU A 287 -8.17 49.59 2.48
C LEU A 287 -8.49 51.06 2.82
N PRO A 288 -9.68 51.58 2.46
CA PRO A 288 -10.10 52.89 2.91
C PRO A 288 -10.55 52.83 4.37
N SER A 289 -9.98 53.72 5.18
CA SER A 289 -10.44 54.07 6.52
C SER A 289 -11.86 54.62 6.44
N THR A 290 -12.79 54.05 7.21
CA THR A 290 -14.07 54.70 7.50
C THR A 290 -13.98 55.26 8.91
N GLU A 291 -13.84 56.57 8.96
CA GLU A 291 -14.10 57.40 10.11
C GLU A 291 -15.63 57.39 10.32
N SER A 292 -16.08 57.03 11.52
CA SER A 292 -17.47 57.21 11.90
C SER A 292 -17.48 57.76 13.32
N ASP A 293 -17.33 59.08 13.39
CA ASP A 293 -17.87 59.90 14.48
C ASP A 293 -19.40 59.85 14.39
N SER A 294 -20.07 59.57 15.50
CA SER A 294 -21.31 60.25 15.88
C SER A 294 -21.67 59.90 17.33
N ASP A 295 -21.40 60.84 18.23
CA ASP A 295 -22.14 61.02 19.49
C ASP A 295 -23.38 61.90 19.18
N GLY A 296 -24.52 61.56 19.78
CA GLY A 296 -25.78 62.32 19.68
C GLY A 296 -27.02 61.46 19.88
#